data_AF-A0A966BPJ0-F1
#
_entry.id   AF-A0A966BPJ0-F1
#
_cell.length_a   1.000
_cell.length_b   1.000
_cell.length_c   1.000
_cell.angle_alpha   90.00
_cell.angle_beta   90.00
_cell.angle_gamma   90.00
#
_symmetry.space_group_name_H-M   'P 1'
#
loop_
_entity.id
_entity.type
_entity.pdbx_description
1 polymer ?
#
loop_
_entity_poly.entity_id
_entity_poly.type
_entity_poly.pdbx_seq_one_letter_code
_entity_poly.pdbx_strand_id
1 'polypeptide(L)'
;MFYRFLNSALLALLLTVGLWSGRGWAQLDAEPSLAVLMQRAAQAYATEDHAGWAQALEALHRQRPYNHDFMRQLVIAYALTEQTSKAFNMMLTMQQQGLAENWDEIESLESLRNYPLYEYLRDLMREAGNPFGEVRTAAIVEHKWSIPEAIAQDPASGRLFVGTVRDGVVLVRAPGADGFEVFADPDQVAGLQAVFALHVDAERGHLWVATGGASQYRNYRASDYGRTALIQLDLESGRKLGQYKVLPDGVPHLLGAITQAADGTLYAADSLSPIVFRLVPGAERPEPWVTQPTFTGLR
;
A
#
# COMPACT_ATOMS: atom_id res chain seq x y z
N MET A 1 -6.87 5.39 19.92
CA MET A 1 -6.45 4.44 18.86
C MET A 1 -7.53 4.14 17.81
N PHE A 2 -8.82 4.44 18.06
CA PHE A 2 -9.95 4.36 17.10
C PHE A 2 -9.94 5.37 15.93
N TYR A 3 -8.97 6.30 15.88
CA TYR A 3 -9.01 7.46 14.97
C TYR A 3 -8.54 7.18 13.52
N ARG A 4 -8.02 5.99 13.21
CA ARG A 4 -7.50 5.69 11.84
C ARG A 4 -8.45 4.87 10.96
N PHE A 5 -9.51 4.28 11.51
CA PHE A 5 -10.41 3.39 10.74
C PHE A 5 -11.65 4.07 10.17
N LEU A 6 -12.17 5.14 10.78
CA LEU A 6 -13.53 5.64 10.46
C LEU A 6 -13.62 6.65 9.30
N ASN A 7 -12.52 7.30 8.89
CA ASN A 7 -12.59 8.41 7.92
C ASN A 7 -12.70 7.99 6.45
N SER A 8 -12.69 6.70 6.14
CA SER A 8 -12.76 6.21 4.74
C SER A 8 -14.08 5.55 4.38
N ALA A 9 -14.97 5.29 5.35
CA ALA A 9 -16.13 4.42 5.15
C ALA A 9 -17.47 5.14 4.93
N LEU A 10 -17.49 6.48 4.93
CA LEU A 10 -18.72 7.27 4.88
C LEU A 10 -18.85 8.04 3.56
N LEU A 11 -18.95 7.32 2.43
CA LEU A 11 -19.54 7.86 1.18
C LEU A 11 -19.72 6.76 0.12
N ALA A 12 -20.93 6.18 0.03
CA ALA A 12 -21.62 5.79 -1.22
C ALA A 12 -22.90 4.99 -0.86
N LEU A 13 -24.08 5.61 -0.90
CA LEU A 13 -25.01 5.73 -2.03
C LEU A 13 -25.87 4.46 -2.25
N LEU A 14 -27.11 4.54 -1.77
CA LEU A 14 -28.20 3.60 -2.07
C LEU A 14 -28.57 3.70 -3.55
N LEU A 15 -28.43 2.60 -4.28
CA LEU A 15 -29.11 2.38 -5.57
C LEU A 15 -29.79 1.01 -5.56
N THR A 16 -31.11 1.04 -5.48
CA THR A 16 -31.99 -0.11 -5.68
C THR A 16 -32.06 -0.44 -7.16
N VAL A 17 -31.71 -1.67 -7.55
CA VAL A 17 -31.96 -2.19 -8.90
C VAL A 17 -32.85 -3.43 -8.80
N GLY A 18 -33.93 -3.40 -9.57
CA GLY A 18 -35.03 -4.35 -9.54
C GLY A 18 -34.68 -5.75 -10.02
N LEU A 19 -35.41 -6.71 -9.46
CA LEU A 19 -35.37 -8.14 -9.74
C LEU A 19 -35.91 -8.45 -11.15
N TRP A 20 -35.12 -9.15 -11.96
CA TRP A 20 -35.61 -9.99 -13.05
C TRP A 20 -35.03 -11.40 -12.89
N SER A 21 -35.91 -12.40 -12.89
CA SER A 21 -35.59 -13.80 -12.65
C SER A 21 -35.27 -14.52 -13.96
N GLY A 22 -34.09 -15.15 -14.00
CA GLY A 22 -33.65 -16.02 -15.09
C GLY A 22 -32.94 -17.24 -14.52
N ARG A 23 -33.34 -18.43 -14.97
CA ARG A 23 -32.96 -19.74 -14.45
C ARG A 23 -31.45 -20.02 -14.54
N GLY A 24 -30.84 -20.28 -13.38
CA GLY A 24 -30.18 -21.55 -13.09
C GLY A 24 -28.95 -21.93 -13.92
N TRP A 25 -27.90 -21.11 -13.86
CA TRP A 25 -26.53 -21.62 -13.81
C TRP A 25 -26.11 -21.46 -12.36
N ALA A 26 -25.49 -22.46 -11.74
CA ALA A 26 -24.94 -22.30 -10.40
C ALA A 26 -23.90 -21.17 -10.47
N GLN A 27 -24.33 -19.97 -10.09
CA GLN A 27 -23.48 -18.84 -9.82
C GLN A 27 -22.61 -19.35 -8.68
N LEU A 28 -21.36 -19.71 -8.96
CA LEU A 28 -20.34 -19.74 -7.92
C LEU A 28 -20.48 -18.37 -7.25
N ASP A 29 -21.02 -18.33 -6.02
CA ASP A 29 -21.21 -17.08 -5.31
C ASP A 29 -19.86 -16.39 -5.34
N ALA A 30 -19.77 -15.29 -6.10
CA ALA A 30 -18.55 -14.54 -6.20
C ALA A 30 -18.17 -14.16 -4.77
N GLU A 31 -16.92 -14.43 -4.37
CA GLU A 31 -16.48 -14.08 -3.02
C GLU A 31 -16.83 -12.60 -2.77
N PRO A 32 -17.40 -12.28 -1.59
CA PRO A 32 -17.79 -10.90 -1.31
C PRO A 32 -16.59 -9.97 -1.45
N SER A 33 -16.83 -8.74 -1.92
CA SER A 33 -15.78 -7.75 -2.05
C SER A 33 -15.16 -7.41 -0.69
N LEU A 34 -13.91 -6.95 -0.70
CA LEU A 34 -13.20 -6.52 0.51
C LEU A 34 -14.04 -5.53 1.34
N ALA A 35 -14.69 -4.57 0.69
CA ALA A 35 -15.56 -3.58 1.34
C ALA A 35 -16.75 -4.23 2.08
N VAL A 36 -17.40 -5.22 1.46
CA VAL A 36 -18.52 -5.95 2.09
C VAL A 36 -18.03 -6.77 3.27
N LEU A 37 -16.87 -7.44 3.14
CA LEU A 37 -16.29 -8.20 4.25
C LEU A 37 -15.85 -7.30 5.41
N MET A 38 -15.27 -6.14 5.13
CA MET A 38 -14.93 -5.13 6.15
C MET A 38 -16.18 -4.63 6.87
N GLN A 39 -17.27 -4.36 6.14
CA GLN A 39 -18.54 -3.95 6.75
C GLN A 39 -19.11 -5.05 7.66
N ARG A 40 -19.05 -6.32 7.22
CA ARG A 40 -19.49 -7.47 8.04
C ARG A 40 -18.65 -7.61 9.30
N ALA A 41 -17.32 -7.50 9.19
CA ALA A 41 -16.41 -7.55 10.33
C ALA A 41 -16.72 -6.43 11.33
N ALA A 42 -16.91 -5.20 10.85
CA ALA A 42 -17.25 -4.06 11.69
C ALA A 42 -18.61 -4.23 12.40
N GLN A 43 -19.62 -4.74 11.70
CA GLN A 43 -20.93 -5.00 12.28
C GLN A 43 -20.86 -6.10 13.35
N ALA A 44 -20.22 -7.23 13.04
CA ALA A 44 -20.07 -8.33 13.99
C ALA A 44 -19.31 -7.92 15.25
N TYR A 45 -18.23 -7.13 15.09
CA TYR A 45 -17.52 -6.54 16.23
C TYR A 45 -18.42 -5.62 17.07
N ALA A 46 -19.20 -4.74 16.44
CA ALA A 46 -20.09 -3.80 17.13
C ALA A 46 -21.24 -4.49 17.88
N THR A 47 -21.64 -5.68 17.46
CA THR A 47 -22.67 -6.49 18.13
C THR A 47 -22.09 -7.58 19.03
N GLU A 48 -20.77 -7.56 19.29
CA GLU A 48 -20.05 -8.57 20.09
C GLU A 48 -20.23 -10.01 19.57
N ASP A 49 -20.53 -10.16 18.27
CA ASP A 49 -20.57 -11.45 17.59
C ASP A 49 -19.15 -11.87 17.21
N HIS A 50 -18.41 -12.42 18.19
CA HIS A 50 -17.02 -12.83 18.00
C HIS A 50 -16.86 -13.94 16.95
N ALA A 51 -17.84 -14.82 16.80
CA ALA A 51 -17.80 -15.89 15.80
C ALA A 51 -17.99 -15.33 14.38
N GLY A 52 -18.97 -14.45 14.18
CA GLY A 52 -19.16 -13.75 12.91
C GLY A 52 -17.99 -12.84 12.57
N TRP A 53 -17.38 -12.20 13.57
CA TRP A 53 -16.19 -11.38 13.39
C TRP A 53 -14.98 -12.21 12.94
N ALA A 54 -14.72 -13.35 13.59
CA ALA A 54 -13.68 -14.29 13.17
C ALA A 54 -13.89 -14.76 11.72
N GLN A 55 -15.11 -15.14 11.35
CA GLN A 55 -15.43 -15.62 10.00
C GLN A 55 -15.19 -14.52 8.93
N ALA A 56 -15.61 -13.28 9.22
CA ALA A 56 -15.38 -12.16 8.31
C ALA A 56 -13.88 -11.85 8.15
N LEU A 57 -13.12 -11.90 9.25
CA LEU A 57 -11.67 -11.71 9.24
C LEU A 57 -10.92 -12.85 8.51
N GLU A 58 -11.35 -14.10 8.66
CA GLU A 58 -10.78 -15.24 7.93
C GLU A 58 -10.97 -15.05 6.41
N ALA A 59 -12.14 -14.56 5.98
CA ALA A 59 -12.38 -14.22 4.58
C ALA A 59 -11.51 -13.04 4.10
N LEU A 60 -11.37 -11.99 4.91
CA LEU A 60 -10.48 -10.87 4.61
C LEU A 60 -9.03 -11.32 4.47
N HIS A 61 -8.55 -12.16 5.39
CA HIS A 61 -7.19 -12.68 5.38
C HIS A 61 -6.94 -13.59 4.17
N ARG A 62 -7.91 -14.39 3.72
CA ARG A 62 -7.78 -15.14 2.47
C ARG A 62 -7.56 -14.24 1.25
N GLN A 63 -8.16 -13.05 1.23
CA GLN A 63 -7.98 -12.06 0.15
C GLN A 63 -6.75 -11.15 0.35
N ARG A 64 -6.26 -11.03 1.58
CA ARG A 64 -5.10 -10.20 1.99
C ARG A 64 -4.23 -10.96 2.99
N PRO A 65 -3.51 -12.01 2.55
CA PRO A 65 -2.84 -12.96 3.43
C PRO A 65 -1.65 -12.36 4.22
N TYR A 66 -1.18 -11.18 3.84
CA TYR A 66 -0.04 -10.50 4.48
C TYR A 66 -0.44 -9.22 5.22
N ASN A 67 -1.75 -8.95 5.37
CA ASN A 67 -2.21 -7.79 6.09
C ASN A 67 -2.07 -8.01 7.61
N HIS A 68 -1.13 -7.28 8.22
CA HIS A 68 -0.82 -7.36 9.65
C HIS A 68 -2.05 -7.15 10.53
N ASP A 69 -2.90 -6.18 10.20
CA ASP A 69 -4.05 -5.81 11.03
C ASP A 69 -5.11 -6.92 11.06
N PHE A 70 -5.34 -7.60 9.94
CA PHE A 70 -6.23 -8.77 9.90
C PHE A 70 -5.65 -9.95 10.68
N MET A 71 -4.34 -10.20 10.56
CA MET A 71 -3.67 -11.27 11.32
C MET A 71 -3.77 -11.01 12.83
N ARG A 72 -3.47 -9.79 13.27
CA ARG A 72 -3.58 -9.36 14.66
C ARG A 72 -5.01 -9.51 15.18
N GLN A 73 -6.00 -9.06 14.42
CA GLN A 73 -7.41 -9.20 14.81
C GLN A 73 -7.87 -10.65 14.85
N LEU A 74 -7.36 -11.52 13.97
CA LEU A 74 -7.63 -12.96 14.02
C LEU A 74 -7.10 -13.61 15.30
N VAL A 75 -5.90 -13.24 15.78
CA VAL A 75 -5.40 -13.72 17.07
C VAL A 75 -6.40 -13.39 18.20
N ILE A 76 -6.91 -12.16 18.21
CA ILE A 76 -7.92 -11.71 19.19
C ILE A 76 -9.22 -12.49 19.04
N ALA A 77 -9.75 -12.59 17.82
CA ALA A 77 -11.01 -13.29 17.54
C ALA A 77 -10.93 -14.78 17.92
N TYR A 78 -9.80 -15.43 17.66
CA TYR A 78 -9.57 -16.82 18.06
C TYR A 78 -9.46 -16.97 19.58
N ALA A 79 -8.84 -16.04 20.29
CA ALA A 79 -8.81 -16.06 21.76
C ALA A 79 -10.21 -15.92 22.37
N LEU A 80 -11.03 -14.99 21.85
CA LEU A 80 -12.41 -14.74 22.30
C LEU A 80 -13.39 -15.87 21.97
N THR A 81 -13.04 -16.71 21.00
CA THR A 81 -13.85 -17.87 20.58
C THR A 81 -13.24 -19.21 21.01
N GLU A 82 -12.28 -19.18 21.94
CA GLU A 82 -11.60 -20.36 22.50
C GLU A 82 -10.88 -21.25 21.47
N GLN A 83 -10.52 -20.69 20.31
CA GLN A 83 -9.77 -21.37 19.26
C GLN A 83 -8.26 -21.24 19.47
N THR A 84 -7.77 -21.67 20.64
CA THR A 84 -6.38 -21.50 21.11
C THR A 84 -5.32 -21.91 20.09
N SER A 85 -5.48 -23.06 19.43
CA SER A 85 -4.51 -23.52 18.42
C SER A 85 -4.44 -22.59 17.20
N LYS A 86 -5.57 -22.04 16.75
CA LYS A 86 -5.57 -21.09 15.64
C LYS A 86 -4.90 -19.77 16.03
N ALA A 87 -5.13 -19.30 17.26
CA ALA A 87 -4.46 -18.11 17.79
C ALA A 87 -2.93 -18.25 17.77
N PHE A 88 -2.40 -19.35 18.34
CA PHE A 88 -0.96 -19.58 18.35
C PHE A 88 -0.36 -19.81 16.97
N ASN A 89 -1.07 -20.51 16.07
CA ASN A 89 -0.61 -20.67 14.69
C ASN A 89 -0.51 -19.31 13.97
N MET A 90 -1.47 -18.41 14.20
CA MET A 90 -1.43 -17.07 13.63
C MET A 90 -0.29 -16.24 14.23
N MET A 91 -0.10 -16.26 15.55
CA MET A 91 1.04 -15.60 16.22
C MET A 91 2.39 -16.09 15.68
N LEU A 92 2.56 -17.41 15.52
CA LEU A 92 3.76 -18.00 14.93
C LEU A 92 3.95 -17.54 13.47
N THR A 93 2.87 -17.51 12.69
CA THR A 93 2.92 -17.02 11.30
C THR A 93 3.36 -15.56 11.25
N MET A 94 2.83 -14.71 12.13
CA MET A 94 3.24 -13.30 12.24
C MET A 94 4.72 -13.18 12.61
N GLN A 95 5.17 -13.96 13.60
CA GLN A 95 6.57 -13.98 14.04
C GLN A 95 7.53 -14.42 12.92
N GLN A 96 7.18 -15.45 12.14
CA GLN A 96 7.99 -15.92 11.01
C GLN A 96 8.07 -14.90 9.86
N GLN A 97 7.11 -13.98 9.77
CA GLN A 97 7.15 -12.85 8.84
C GLN A 97 7.99 -11.68 9.35
N GLY A 98 8.55 -11.76 10.56
CA GLY A 98 9.30 -10.68 11.20
C GLY A 98 8.41 -9.55 11.73
N LEU A 99 7.10 -9.80 11.88
CA LEU A 99 6.19 -8.83 12.50
C LEU A 99 6.43 -8.77 14.01
N ALA A 100 6.26 -7.57 14.56
CA ALA A 100 6.37 -7.30 15.98
C ALA A 100 5.04 -6.77 16.51
N GLU A 101 4.58 -7.31 17.64
CA GLU A 101 3.34 -6.92 18.31
C GLU A 101 3.51 -7.07 19.82
N ASN A 102 2.98 -6.12 20.59
CA ASN A 102 2.98 -6.20 22.04
C ASN A 102 1.69 -6.86 22.54
N TRP A 103 1.67 -8.20 22.56
CA TRP A 103 0.49 -8.97 22.96
C TRP A 103 0.02 -8.71 24.40
N ASP A 104 0.92 -8.26 25.29
CA ASP A 104 0.56 -7.97 26.68
C ASP A 104 -0.36 -6.75 26.84
N GLU A 105 -0.40 -5.87 25.84
CA GLU A 105 -1.33 -4.73 25.82
C GLU A 105 -2.76 -5.11 25.42
N ILE A 106 -2.97 -6.38 25.01
CA ILE A 106 -4.27 -6.85 24.52
C ILE A 106 -4.95 -7.72 25.59
N GLU A 107 -5.90 -7.11 26.31
CA GLU A 107 -6.66 -7.76 27.39
C GLU A 107 -7.41 -9.02 26.94
N SER A 108 -7.97 -9.02 25.72
CA SER A 108 -8.70 -10.16 25.16
C SER A 108 -7.86 -11.42 24.96
N LEU A 109 -6.55 -11.36 25.18
CA LEU A 109 -5.65 -12.52 25.11
C LEU A 109 -5.36 -13.15 26.48
N GLU A 110 -6.02 -12.71 27.55
CA GLU A 110 -5.81 -13.23 28.91
C GLU A 110 -5.91 -14.77 28.97
N SER A 111 -6.86 -15.36 28.23
CA SER A 111 -7.02 -16.82 28.15
C SER A 111 -5.77 -17.54 27.62
N LEU A 112 -5.01 -16.91 26.72
CA LEU A 112 -3.79 -17.47 26.14
C LEU A 112 -2.58 -17.38 27.07
N ARG A 113 -2.58 -16.47 28.04
CA ARG A 113 -1.43 -16.26 28.96
C ARG A 113 -1.15 -17.47 29.86
N ASN A 114 -2.14 -18.34 30.03
CA ASN A 114 -2.01 -19.57 30.81
C ASN A 114 -1.14 -20.64 30.13
N TYR A 115 -0.76 -20.45 28.86
CA TYR A 115 0.04 -21.40 28.10
C TYR A 115 1.50 -20.94 28.01
N PRO A 116 2.49 -21.81 28.29
CA PRO A 116 3.91 -21.46 28.13
C PRO A 116 4.29 -20.99 26.72
N LEU A 117 3.55 -21.45 25.70
CA LEU A 117 3.74 -21.02 24.32
C LEU A 117 3.46 -19.52 24.10
N TYR A 118 2.53 -18.94 24.87
CA TYR A 118 2.25 -17.51 24.81
C TYR A 118 3.48 -16.70 25.22
N GLU A 119 4.10 -17.04 26.34
CA GLU A 119 5.32 -16.38 26.82
C GLU A 119 6.43 -16.43 25.77
N TYR A 120 6.67 -17.62 25.19
CA TYR A 120 7.68 -17.80 24.14
C TYR A 120 7.43 -16.93 22.90
N LEU A 121 6.20 -16.96 22.35
CA LEU A 121 5.87 -16.18 21.15
C LEU A 121 5.81 -14.68 21.42
N ARG A 122 5.34 -14.27 22.60
CA ARG A 122 5.38 -12.88 23.06
C ARG A 122 6.80 -12.35 23.10
N ASP A 123 7.73 -13.10 23.67
CA ASP A 123 9.12 -12.67 23.79
C ASP A 123 9.80 -12.56 22.43
N LEU A 124 9.59 -13.54 21.53
CA LEU A 124 10.08 -13.46 20.16
C LEU A 124 9.54 -12.26 19.39
N MET A 125 8.24 -11.96 19.50
CA MET A 125 7.65 -10.81 18.80
C MET A 125 8.08 -9.47 19.41
N ARG A 126 8.32 -9.41 20.72
CA ARG A 126 8.92 -8.24 21.37
C ARG A 126 10.37 -8.03 20.91
N GLU A 127 11.15 -9.11 20.82
CA GLU A 127 12.53 -9.06 20.34
C GLU A 127 12.61 -8.59 18.89
N ALA A 128 11.69 -9.05 18.03
CA ALA A 128 11.56 -8.59 16.65
C ALA A 128 11.25 -7.07 16.56
N GLY A 129 10.65 -6.48 17.59
CA GLY A 129 10.39 -5.05 17.68
C GLY A 129 11.60 -4.20 18.08
N ASN A 130 12.70 -4.81 18.53
CA ASN A 130 13.91 -4.06 18.87
C ASN A 130 14.60 -3.59 17.59
N PRO A 131 14.93 -2.28 17.48
CA PRO A 131 15.69 -1.79 16.34
C PRO A 131 17.05 -2.49 16.29
N PHE A 132 17.46 -2.88 15.10
CA PHE A 132 18.79 -3.44 14.83
C PHE A 132 19.61 -2.47 13.99
N GLY A 133 20.87 -2.23 14.37
CA GLY A 133 21.82 -1.40 13.63
C GLY A 133 21.96 0.05 14.13
N GLU A 134 22.75 0.83 13.41
CA GLU A 134 22.93 2.28 13.66
C GLU A 134 22.10 3.10 12.67
N VAL A 135 21.30 4.05 13.18
CA VAL A 135 20.58 5.02 12.34
C VAL A 135 21.35 6.33 12.30
N ARG A 136 21.55 6.88 11.11
CA ARG A 136 22.11 8.21 10.89
C ARG A 136 21.19 9.01 9.99
N THR A 137 20.93 10.26 10.35
CA THR A 137 20.12 11.16 9.53
C THR A 137 20.88 11.55 8.27
N ALA A 138 20.39 11.14 7.10
CA ALA A 138 20.97 11.53 5.80
C ALA A 138 20.47 12.90 5.33
N ALA A 139 19.18 13.19 5.53
CA ALA A 139 18.54 14.45 5.22
C ALA A 139 17.24 14.61 6.04
N ILE A 140 16.79 15.85 6.21
CA ILE A 140 15.49 16.19 6.80
C ILE A 140 14.68 16.91 5.74
N VAL A 141 13.47 16.42 5.45
CA VAL A 141 12.50 17.11 4.60
C VAL A 141 11.74 18.11 5.48
N GLU A 142 11.74 19.39 5.14
CA GLU A 142 11.12 20.41 5.97
C GLU A 142 9.59 20.25 6.02
N HIS A 143 8.98 20.57 7.16
CA HIS A 143 7.53 20.42 7.43
C HIS A 143 6.60 21.11 6.43
N LYS A 144 7.10 22.10 5.67
CA LYS A 144 6.34 22.77 4.60
C LYS A 144 5.98 21.79 3.46
N TRP A 145 6.77 20.75 3.26
CA TRP A 145 6.54 19.72 2.25
C TRP A 145 5.61 18.65 2.83
N SER A 146 4.36 18.67 2.36
CA SER A 146 3.31 17.82 2.92
C SER A 146 3.31 16.43 2.27
N ILE A 147 3.23 15.40 3.12
CA ILE A 147 3.09 13.98 2.70
C ILE A 147 4.20 13.55 1.72
N PRO A 148 5.49 13.57 2.15
CA PRO A 148 6.55 12.92 1.39
C PRO A 148 6.31 11.41 1.38
N GLU A 149 6.41 10.79 0.21
CA GLU A 149 6.07 9.37 -0.01
C GLU A 149 7.17 8.62 -0.76
N ALA A 150 7.79 9.27 -1.75
CA ALA A 150 8.80 8.64 -2.58
C ALA A 150 10.19 9.22 -2.29
N ILE A 151 11.23 8.38 -2.41
CA ILE A 151 12.63 8.78 -2.28
C ILE A 151 13.47 8.03 -3.32
N ALA A 152 14.43 8.72 -3.95
CA ALA A 152 15.42 8.10 -4.81
C ALA A 152 16.74 8.87 -4.71
N GLN A 153 17.86 8.17 -4.79
CA GLN A 153 19.18 8.80 -4.83
C GLN A 153 19.82 8.54 -6.19
N ASP A 154 20.41 9.58 -6.77
CA ASP A 154 21.32 9.43 -7.90
C ASP A 154 22.71 9.02 -7.36
N PRO A 155 23.17 7.78 -7.60
CA PRO A 155 24.46 7.32 -7.08
C PRO A 155 25.65 8.06 -7.69
N ALA A 156 25.51 8.66 -8.88
CA ALA A 156 26.61 9.36 -9.55
C ALA A 156 26.86 10.75 -8.97
N SER A 157 25.79 11.54 -8.75
CA SER A 157 25.89 12.90 -8.20
C SER A 157 25.67 12.98 -6.68
N GLY A 158 25.12 11.93 -6.08
CA GLY A 158 24.68 11.91 -4.69
C GLY A 158 23.42 12.73 -4.43
N ARG A 159 22.78 13.32 -5.46
CA ARG A 159 21.52 14.05 -5.33
C ARG A 159 20.43 13.13 -4.77
N LEU A 160 19.68 13.65 -3.81
CA LEU A 160 18.54 12.99 -3.21
C LEU A 160 17.26 13.63 -3.72
N PHE A 161 16.35 12.81 -4.23
CA PHE A 161 15.05 13.22 -4.72
C PHE A 161 13.95 12.75 -3.77
N VAL A 162 12.94 13.58 -3.53
CA VAL A 162 11.78 13.25 -2.70
C VAL A 162 10.49 13.64 -3.42
N GLY A 163 9.55 12.72 -3.55
CA GLY A 163 8.24 12.96 -4.14
C GLY A 163 7.17 13.17 -3.07
N THR A 164 6.24 14.09 -3.33
CA THR A 164 5.12 14.37 -2.43
C THR A 164 3.77 13.96 -3.02
N VAL A 165 2.89 13.44 -2.17
CA VAL A 165 1.51 13.10 -2.57
C VAL A 165 0.62 14.33 -2.56
N ARG A 166 0.75 15.19 -1.54
CA ARG A 166 -0.20 16.30 -1.32
C ARG A 166 -0.15 17.32 -2.44
N ASP A 167 1.05 17.77 -2.80
CA ASP A 167 1.24 18.87 -3.74
C ASP A 167 1.76 18.39 -5.11
N GLY A 168 2.16 17.11 -5.22
CA GLY A 168 2.60 16.52 -6.49
C GLY A 168 3.94 17.07 -6.97
N VAL A 169 4.76 17.56 -6.04
CA VAL A 169 6.10 18.07 -6.33
C VAL A 169 7.16 16.99 -6.15
N VAL A 170 8.17 17.03 -7.01
CA VAL A 170 9.45 16.34 -6.85
C VAL A 170 10.45 17.37 -6.35
N LEU A 171 11.07 17.05 -5.22
CA LEU A 171 12.10 17.83 -4.58
C LEU A 171 13.47 17.24 -4.89
N VAL A 172 14.51 18.07 -4.88
CA VAL A 172 15.91 17.63 -4.98
C VAL A 172 16.75 18.28 -3.89
N ARG A 173 17.78 17.57 -3.45
CA ARG A 173 18.81 18.06 -2.54
C ARG A 173 20.17 17.55 -2.98
N ALA A 174 21.11 18.45 -3.23
CA ALA A 174 22.51 18.10 -3.44
C ALA A 174 23.17 17.61 -2.14
N PRO A 175 24.24 16.78 -2.21
CA PRO A 175 25.01 16.40 -1.04
C PRO A 175 25.46 17.61 -0.22
N GLY A 176 25.18 17.61 1.07
CA GLY A 176 25.59 18.68 2.00
C GLY A 176 24.77 19.97 1.94
N ALA A 177 23.78 20.10 1.05
CA ALA A 177 22.92 21.29 1.01
C ALA A 177 22.00 21.40 2.24
N ASP A 178 21.59 22.62 2.60
CA ASP A 178 20.82 22.84 3.84
C ASP A 178 19.36 22.37 3.78
N GLY A 179 18.79 22.23 2.58
CA GLY A 179 17.39 21.87 2.40
C GLY A 179 17.07 21.35 1.01
N PHE A 180 15.79 21.08 0.79
CA PHE A 180 15.26 20.64 -0.49
C PHE A 180 14.73 21.82 -1.30
N GLU A 181 14.98 21.78 -2.61
CA GLU A 181 14.40 22.69 -3.59
C GLU A 181 13.45 21.94 -4.54
N VAL A 182 12.57 22.68 -5.22
CA VAL A 182 11.63 22.10 -6.20
C VAL A 182 12.41 21.73 -7.46
N PHE A 183 12.39 20.45 -7.81
CA PHE A 183 12.97 19.92 -9.04
C PHE A 183 11.94 19.84 -10.17
N ALA A 184 10.72 19.43 -9.84
CA ALA A 184 9.59 19.39 -10.77
C ALA A 184 8.28 19.60 -10.03
N ASP A 185 7.32 20.26 -10.67
CA ASP A 185 5.99 20.51 -10.13
C ASP A 185 4.90 20.35 -11.22
N PRO A 186 3.61 20.28 -10.83
CA PRO A 186 2.51 20.14 -11.80
C PRO A 186 2.32 21.32 -12.77
N ASP A 187 2.82 22.52 -12.44
CA ASP A 187 2.73 23.69 -13.31
C ASP A 187 3.74 23.61 -14.47
N GLN A 188 4.90 22.99 -14.21
CA GLN A 188 5.97 22.80 -15.19
C GLN A 188 5.86 21.46 -15.94
N VAL A 189 5.39 20.41 -15.27
CA VAL A 189 5.32 19.04 -15.81
C VAL A 189 3.87 18.63 -16.01
N ALA A 190 3.38 18.82 -17.24
CA ALA A 190 2.03 18.44 -17.61
C ALA A 190 1.74 16.96 -17.27
N GLY A 191 0.66 16.70 -16.54
CA GLY A 191 0.23 15.37 -16.15
C GLY A 191 0.87 14.83 -14.87
N LEU A 192 1.81 15.57 -14.24
CA LEU A 192 2.28 15.27 -12.90
C LEU A 192 1.18 15.57 -11.87
N GLN A 193 0.91 14.60 -11.00
CA GLN A 193 -0.07 14.68 -9.91
C GLN A 193 0.62 14.21 -8.61
N ALA A 194 -0.08 13.51 -7.71
CA ALA A 194 0.57 12.87 -6.57
C ALA A 194 1.71 11.95 -7.01
N VAL A 195 2.83 12.01 -6.32
CA VAL A 195 4.02 11.19 -6.59
C VAL A 195 4.10 10.05 -5.58
N PHE A 196 4.14 8.81 -6.08
CA PHE A 196 4.14 7.60 -5.24
C PHE A 196 5.45 6.82 -5.30
N ALA A 197 6.17 6.89 -6.42
CA ALA A 197 7.48 6.26 -6.53
C ALA A 197 8.41 7.11 -7.41
N LEU A 198 9.70 7.02 -7.11
CA LEU A 198 10.79 7.61 -7.87
C LEU A 198 11.82 6.52 -8.17
N HIS A 199 12.39 6.53 -9.36
CA HIS A 199 13.51 5.67 -9.72
C HIS A 199 14.52 6.45 -10.57
N VAL A 200 15.78 6.46 -10.15
CA VAL A 200 16.86 7.11 -10.90
C VAL A 200 17.51 6.10 -11.84
N ASP A 201 17.56 6.45 -13.11
CA ASP A 201 18.29 5.76 -14.17
C ASP A 201 19.48 6.65 -14.57
N ALA A 202 20.56 6.57 -13.80
CA ALA A 202 21.74 7.43 -13.98
C ALA A 202 22.46 7.13 -15.30
N GLU A 203 22.43 5.87 -15.76
CA GLU A 203 23.07 5.45 -17.02
C GLU A 203 22.43 6.14 -18.22
N ARG A 204 21.10 6.27 -18.24
CA ARG A 204 20.37 6.89 -19.34
C ARG A 204 19.96 8.34 -19.06
N GLY A 205 20.28 8.86 -17.88
CA GLY A 205 20.00 10.25 -17.50
C GLY A 205 18.51 10.52 -17.26
N HIS A 206 17.78 9.57 -16.69
CA HIS A 206 16.35 9.73 -16.43
C HIS A 206 15.99 9.67 -14.94
N LEU A 207 15.01 10.48 -14.54
CA LEU A 207 14.24 10.28 -13.31
C LEU A 207 12.84 9.80 -13.69
N TRP A 208 12.48 8.60 -13.28
CA TRP A 208 11.16 8.02 -13.46
C TRP A 208 10.27 8.34 -12.27
N VAL A 209 9.03 8.75 -12.55
CA VAL A 209 8.05 9.16 -11.56
C VAL A 209 6.77 8.33 -11.74
N ALA A 210 6.38 7.55 -10.75
CA ALA A 210 5.02 6.99 -10.71
C ALA A 210 4.08 8.04 -10.13
N THR A 211 3.06 8.39 -10.91
CA THR A 211 2.10 9.43 -10.53
C THR A 211 0.67 8.99 -10.79
N GLY A 212 -0.30 9.55 -10.06
CA GLY A 212 -1.70 9.25 -10.25
C GLY A 212 -2.65 10.08 -9.40
N GLY A 213 -3.94 9.87 -9.62
CA GLY A 213 -5.00 10.52 -8.86
C GLY A 213 -5.23 9.84 -7.51
N ALA A 214 -5.15 10.61 -6.43
CA ALA A 214 -5.51 10.17 -5.09
C ALA A 214 -6.17 11.30 -4.30
N SER A 215 -7.08 10.98 -3.38
CA SER A 215 -7.87 11.97 -2.64
C SER A 215 -7.04 12.92 -1.77
N GLN A 216 -5.83 12.52 -1.41
CA GLN A 216 -4.87 13.32 -0.66
C GLN A 216 -4.25 14.43 -1.52
N TYR A 217 -4.21 14.28 -2.84
CA TYR A 217 -3.69 15.28 -3.78
C TYR A 217 -4.55 16.55 -3.75
N ARG A 218 -3.92 17.73 -3.68
CA ARG A 218 -4.60 19.02 -3.53
C ARG A 218 -5.59 19.32 -4.64
N ASN A 219 -5.25 18.93 -5.87
CA ASN A 219 -6.06 19.18 -7.05
C ASN A 219 -6.83 17.93 -7.50
N TYR A 220 -7.08 16.98 -6.58
CA TYR A 220 -7.78 15.75 -6.88
C TYR A 220 -9.17 15.98 -7.48
N ARG A 221 -9.49 15.20 -8.51
CA ARG A 221 -10.83 15.08 -9.07
C ARG A 221 -11.25 13.63 -8.98
N ALA A 222 -12.52 13.37 -8.65
CA ALA A 222 -13.05 12.01 -8.60
C ALA A 222 -12.87 11.26 -9.94
N SER A 223 -12.88 11.99 -11.06
CA SER A 223 -12.61 11.43 -12.40
C SER A 223 -11.18 10.91 -12.58
N ASP A 224 -10.24 11.28 -11.72
CA ASP A 224 -8.84 10.87 -11.76
C ASP A 224 -8.58 9.63 -10.89
N TYR A 225 -9.59 9.15 -10.16
CA TYR A 225 -9.48 7.91 -9.40
C TYR A 225 -9.08 6.75 -10.31
N GLY A 226 -8.04 6.02 -9.91
CA GLY A 226 -7.52 4.88 -10.67
C GLY A 226 -6.76 5.25 -11.95
N ARG A 227 -6.53 6.54 -12.22
CA ARG A 227 -5.71 6.98 -13.35
C ARG A 227 -4.27 7.17 -12.89
N THR A 228 -3.36 6.41 -13.48
CA THR A 228 -1.93 6.42 -13.14
C THR A 228 -1.06 6.41 -14.40
N ALA A 229 0.17 6.91 -14.24
CA ALA A 229 1.16 6.96 -15.31
C ALA A 229 2.58 6.90 -14.75
N LEU A 230 3.51 6.51 -15.62
CA LEU A 230 4.92 6.79 -15.45
C LEU A 230 5.26 8.08 -16.20
N ILE A 231 5.92 9.02 -15.56
CA ILE A 231 6.52 10.20 -16.20
C ILE A 231 8.02 10.01 -16.23
N GLN A 232 8.61 10.27 -17.39
CA GLN A 232 10.05 10.30 -17.58
C GLN A 232 10.51 11.75 -17.55
N LEU A 233 11.40 12.09 -16.63
CA LEU A 233 12.06 13.38 -16.56
C LEU A 233 13.52 13.23 -16.92
N ASP A 234 14.07 14.27 -17.53
CA ASP A 234 15.51 14.47 -17.67
C ASP A 234 16.13 14.63 -16.28
N LEU A 235 17.09 13.79 -15.93
CA LEU A 235 17.66 13.72 -14.58
C LEU A 235 18.37 15.01 -14.17
N GLU A 236 18.84 15.79 -15.13
CA GLU A 236 19.59 17.02 -14.86
C GLU A 236 18.68 18.23 -14.73
N SER A 237 17.76 18.41 -15.68
CA SER A 237 16.94 19.61 -15.80
C SER A 237 15.53 19.48 -15.23
N GLY A 238 15.06 18.27 -14.92
CA GLY A 238 13.68 18.01 -14.53
C GLY A 238 12.67 18.13 -15.69
N ARG A 239 13.14 18.39 -16.91
CA ARG A 239 12.28 18.54 -18.10
C ARG A 239 11.59 17.22 -18.42
N LYS A 240 10.29 17.28 -18.69
CA LYS A 240 9.53 16.11 -19.15
C LYS A 240 10.04 15.57 -20.50
N LEU A 241 10.37 14.29 -20.54
CA LEU A 241 10.75 13.54 -21.73
C LEU A 241 9.60 12.68 -22.26
N GLY A 242 8.77 12.13 -21.37
CA GLY A 242 7.70 11.21 -21.73
C GLY A 242 6.63 11.04 -20.67
N GLN A 243 5.49 10.49 -21.07
CA GLN A 243 4.42 10.05 -20.18
C GLN A 243 3.76 8.79 -20.73
N TYR A 244 3.69 7.78 -19.88
CA TYR A 244 3.26 6.43 -20.22
C TYR A 244 2.10 6.06 -19.30
N LYS A 245 0.88 6.19 -19.80
CA LYS A 245 -0.34 5.97 -19.03
C LYS A 245 -0.71 4.49 -19.02
N VAL A 246 -1.15 3.99 -17.88
CA VAL A 246 -1.91 2.73 -17.84
C VAL A 246 -3.28 2.99 -18.46
N LEU A 247 -3.70 2.16 -19.41
CA LEU A 247 -5.01 2.32 -20.03
C LEU A 247 -6.12 1.91 -19.08
N PRO A 248 -7.26 2.62 -19.05
CA PRO A 248 -8.42 2.18 -18.32
C PRO A 248 -8.93 0.84 -18.86
N ASP A 249 -8.98 -0.17 -18.00
CA ASP A 249 -9.54 -1.50 -18.29
C ASP A 249 -10.83 -1.79 -17.51
N GLY A 250 -11.34 -0.79 -16.78
CA GLY A 250 -12.50 -0.90 -15.89
C GLY A 250 -12.14 -1.10 -14.42
N VAL A 251 -10.86 -1.25 -14.09
CA VAL A 251 -10.35 -1.37 -12.72
C VAL A 251 -9.52 -0.13 -12.36
N PRO A 252 -9.61 0.37 -11.11
CA PRO A 252 -8.72 1.44 -10.64
C PRO A 252 -7.26 0.95 -10.48
N HIS A 253 -6.31 1.74 -10.97
CA HIS A 253 -4.87 1.47 -10.85
C HIS A 253 -4.11 2.61 -10.15
N LEU A 254 -3.07 2.26 -9.40
CA LEU A 254 -2.13 3.21 -8.81
C LEU A 254 -0.72 2.61 -8.74
N LEU A 255 0.17 3.03 -9.64
CA LEU A 255 1.56 2.57 -9.60
C LEU A 255 2.25 3.14 -8.35
N GLY A 256 2.63 2.27 -7.42
CA GLY A 256 3.15 2.65 -6.10
C GLY A 256 4.61 2.32 -5.86
N ALA A 257 5.22 1.49 -6.71
CA ALA A 257 6.65 1.19 -6.67
C ALA A 257 7.17 0.98 -8.09
N ILE A 258 8.44 1.32 -8.33
CA ILE A 258 9.12 1.12 -9.61
C ILE A 258 10.47 0.45 -9.34
N THR A 259 10.86 -0.48 -10.20
CA THR A 259 12.24 -0.93 -10.35
C THR A 259 12.60 -1.06 -11.83
N GLN A 260 13.88 -1.16 -12.16
CA GLN A 260 14.37 -1.19 -13.53
C GLN A 260 15.35 -2.35 -13.73
N ALA A 261 15.21 -3.07 -14.84
CA ALA A 261 16.19 -4.05 -15.29
C ALA A 261 17.34 -3.36 -16.05
N ALA A 262 18.47 -4.05 -16.19
CA ALA A 262 19.68 -3.51 -16.83
C ALA A 262 19.46 -3.06 -18.28
N ASP A 263 18.50 -3.65 -19.00
CA ASP A 263 18.14 -3.25 -20.36
C ASP A 263 17.34 -1.93 -20.43
N GLY A 264 16.91 -1.41 -19.29
CA GLY A 264 16.09 -0.19 -19.16
C GLY A 264 14.60 -0.47 -18.99
N THR A 265 14.17 -1.73 -19.02
CA THR A 265 12.77 -2.12 -18.78
C THR A 265 12.35 -1.77 -17.36
N LEU A 266 11.26 -1.02 -17.22
CA LEU A 266 10.65 -0.72 -15.92
C LEU A 266 9.61 -1.76 -15.55
N TYR A 267 9.58 -2.10 -14.27
CA TYR A 267 8.52 -2.86 -13.63
C TYR A 267 7.89 -1.99 -12.56
N ALA A 268 6.57 -1.82 -12.63
CA ALA A 268 5.81 -0.99 -11.71
C ALA A 268 4.72 -1.81 -11.02
N ALA A 269 4.76 -1.86 -9.70
CA ALA A 269 3.75 -2.54 -8.90
C ALA A 269 2.51 -1.66 -8.75
N ASP A 270 1.33 -2.23 -8.99
CA ASP A 270 0.06 -1.57 -8.70
C ASP A 270 -0.33 -1.78 -7.23
N SER A 271 -0.62 -0.69 -6.54
CA SER A 271 -1.04 -0.69 -5.14
C SER A 271 -2.53 -0.99 -4.97
N LEU A 272 -3.34 -0.93 -6.03
CA LEU A 272 -4.79 -1.17 -6.00
C LEU A 272 -5.20 -2.53 -6.56
N SER A 273 -4.36 -3.14 -7.40
CA SER A 273 -4.65 -4.42 -8.03
C SER A 273 -3.43 -5.37 -7.96
N PRO A 274 -3.63 -6.70 -8.00
CA PRO A 274 -2.56 -7.69 -7.87
C PRO A 274 -1.73 -7.86 -9.17
N ILE A 275 -1.32 -6.72 -9.76
CA ILE A 275 -0.69 -6.66 -11.08
C ILE A 275 0.64 -5.92 -10.98
N VAL A 276 1.65 -6.46 -11.68
CA VAL A 276 2.88 -5.75 -12.01
C VAL A 276 2.82 -5.37 -13.49
N PHE A 277 2.94 -4.08 -13.77
CA PHE A 277 3.06 -3.54 -15.12
C PHE A 277 4.51 -3.51 -15.57
N ARG A 278 4.74 -3.63 -16.87
CA ARG A 278 6.06 -3.53 -17.50
C ARG A 278 6.06 -2.48 -18.60
N LEU A 279 7.08 -1.62 -18.62
CA LEU A 279 7.36 -0.69 -19.70
C LEU A 279 8.74 -1.01 -20.29
N VAL A 280 8.75 -1.60 -21.47
CA VAL A 280 9.98 -1.92 -22.23
C VAL A 280 10.48 -0.64 -22.94
N PRO A 281 11.81 -0.45 -23.11
CA PRO A 281 12.32 0.69 -23.88
C PRO A 281 11.67 0.82 -25.26
N GLY A 282 11.23 2.04 -25.59
CA GLY A 282 10.54 2.34 -26.86
C GLY A 282 9.04 1.99 -26.89
N ALA A 283 8.49 1.35 -25.86
CA ALA A 283 7.05 1.12 -25.76
C ALA A 283 6.30 2.42 -25.45
N GLU A 284 5.07 2.55 -25.97
CA GLU A 284 4.24 3.75 -25.78
C GLU A 284 3.51 3.79 -24.43
N ARG A 285 3.40 2.65 -23.74
CA ARG A 285 2.65 2.50 -22.50
C ARG A 285 3.09 1.29 -21.68
N PRO A 286 2.85 1.27 -20.37
CA PRO A 286 3.04 0.08 -19.55
C PRO A 286 1.95 -0.94 -19.87
N GLU A 287 2.32 -2.20 -19.91
CA GLU A 287 1.41 -3.34 -20.14
C GLU A 287 1.40 -4.27 -18.93
N PRO A 288 0.28 -4.94 -18.60
CA PRO A 288 0.26 -5.96 -17.57
C PRO A 288 1.31 -7.05 -17.89
N TRP A 289 2.17 -7.38 -16.92
CA TRP A 289 3.21 -8.38 -17.10
C TRP A 289 2.96 -9.63 -16.27
N VAL A 290 2.72 -9.45 -14.97
CA VAL A 290 2.44 -10.55 -14.04
C VAL A 290 1.22 -10.19 -13.21
N THR A 291 0.32 -11.15 -13.04
CA THR A 291 -0.80 -11.07 -12.09
C THR A 291 -0.64 -12.20 -11.09
N GLN A 292 -0.66 -11.87 -9.80
CA GLN A 292 -0.54 -12.86 -8.72
C GLN A 292 -1.55 -12.52 -7.63
N PRO A 293 -2.61 -13.32 -7.40
CA PRO A 293 -3.69 -12.98 -6.47
C PRO A 293 -3.23 -12.63 -5.05
N THR A 294 -2.09 -13.15 -4.61
CA THR A 294 -1.48 -12.88 -3.30
C THR A 294 -0.53 -11.68 -3.29
N PHE A 295 -0.27 -11.05 -4.45
CA PHE A 295 0.46 -9.80 -4.56
C PHE A 295 -0.42 -8.64 -4.14
N THR A 296 -0.55 -8.48 -2.83
CA THR A 296 -1.38 -7.46 -2.21
C THR A 296 -0.52 -6.61 -1.27
N GLY A 297 -0.91 -5.37 -1.05
CA GLY A 297 -0.26 -4.52 -0.05
C GLY A 297 -0.27 -5.14 1.36
N LEU A 298 0.67 -4.69 2.19
CA LEU A 298 0.72 -5.02 3.62
C LEU A 298 -0.37 -4.30 4.44
N ARG A 299 -1.14 -3.40 3.81
CA ARG A 299 -2.18 -2.55 4.39
C ARG A 299 -3.52 -2.75 3.71
#